data_AF-A0A024UW47-F1
#
_entry.id   AF-A0A024UW47-F1
#
_cell.length_a   1.000
_cell.length_b   1.000
_cell.length_c   1.000
_cell.angle_alpha   90.00
_cell.angle_beta   90.00
_cell.angle_gamma   90.00
#
_symmetry.space_group_name_H-M   'P 1'
#
loop_
_entity.id
_entity.type
_entity.pdbx_description
1 polymer ?
#
loop_
_entity_poly.entity_id
_entity_poly.type
_entity_poly.pdbx_seq_one_letter_code
_entity_poly.pdbx_strand_id
1 'polypeptide(L)'
;MCLKRGTVSLYRYVALANSMIESTLPSAPFTLLKHDGAFLVETNTFARGAVTESKQQTTRGTTGQSLVSPEILKAMLPSREWKDENGKWQQNVSMEPSSRAEVLELQETLASNLVKEQAKQVGICANRERLHAQLFDEIIRQVTLACPERGLLLMRVRDEIRMTIAVYQALYNTR
;
A
#
# COMPACT_ATOMS: atom_id res chain seq x y z
N MET A 1 -46.56 -35.88 -8.06
CA MET A 1 -45.13 -35.83 -7.74
C MET A 1 -44.61 -34.44 -8.08
N CYS A 2 -43.75 -33.93 -7.20
CA CYS A 2 -43.52 -32.53 -6.87
C CYS A 2 -42.84 -31.64 -7.93
N LEU A 3 -43.20 -30.35 -7.87
CA LEU A 3 -42.52 -29.19 -8.44
C LEU A 3 -41.07 -29.07 -7.96
N LYS A 4 -40.18 -28.52 -8.80
CA LYS A 4 -39.32 -27.37 -8.45
C LYS A 4 -38.62 -26.78 -9.69
N ARG A 5 -39.18 -25.66 -10.16
CA ARG A 5 -38.48 -24.64 -10.96
C ARG A 5 -37.67 -23.76 -10.02
N GLY A 6 -36.51 -23.28 -10.49
CA GLY A 6 -35.97 -21.98 -10.10
C GLY A 6 -34.93 -21.95 -8.98
N THR A 7 -33.68 -22.29 -9.30
CA THR A 7 -32.50 -21.92 -8.50
C THR A 7 -31.38 -21.42 -9.41
N VAL A 8 -31.63 -20.36 -10.18
CA VAL A 8 -30.57 -19.67 -10.96
C VAL A 8 -30.48 -18.18 -10.61
N SER A 9 -31.26 -17.67 -9.65
CA SER A 9 -31.40 -16.21 -9.44
C SER A 9 -30.76 -15.65 -8.17
N LEU A 10 -30.05 -16.45 -7.36
CA LEU A 10 -29.45 -15.95 -6.11
C LEU A 10 -27.95 -15.66 -6.23
N TYR A 11 -27.18 -16.51 -6.92
CA TYR A 11 -25.73 -16.29 -7.09
C TYR A 11 -25.38 -15.04 -7.91
N ARG A 12 -26.23 -14.68 -8.89
CA ARG A 12 -26.03 -13.47 -9.69
C ARG A 12 -26.41 -12.18 -8.94
N TYR A 13 -27.32 -12.28 -7.97
CA TYR A 13 -27.74 -11.17 -7.11
C TYR A 13 -26.68 -10.87 -6.03
N VAL A 14 -26.06 -11.90 -5.45
CA VAL A 14 -24.97 -11.73 -4.47
C VAL A 14 -23.72 -11.13 -5.13
N ALA A 15 -23.39 -11.52 -6.36
CA ALA A 15 -22.26 -10.96 -7.10
C ALA A 15 -22.45 -9.46 -7.44
N LEU A 16 -23.68 -9.05 -7.79
CA LEU A 16 -24.00 -7.65 -8.04
C LEU A 16 -24.09 -6.82 -6.74
N ALA A 17 -24.55 -7.42 -5.64
CA ALA A 17 -24.56 -6.77 -4.33
C ALA A 17 -23.13 -6.50 -3.82
N ASN A 18 -22.19 -7.43 -4.00
CA ASN A 18 -20.78 -7.20 -3.64
C ASN A 18 -20.11 -6.12 -4.50
N SER A 19 -20.55 -5.92 -5.75
CA SER A 19 -20.02 -4.85 -6.61
C SER A 19 -20.56 -3.44 -6.27
N MET A 20 -21.63 -3.35 -5.47
CA MET A 20 -22.24 -2.08 -5.06
C MET A 20 -21.94 -1.69 -3.60
N ILE A 21 -21.21 -2.52 -2.85
CA ILE A 21 -20.83 -2.22 -1.45
C ILE A 21 -19.40 -1.63 -1.36
N GLU A 22 -18.62 -1.67 -2.44
CA GLU A 22 -17.24 -1.15 -2.49
C GLU A 22 -17.15 0.39 -2.60
N SER A 23 -18.26 1.13 -2.68
CA SER A 23 -18.22 2.56 -3.04
C SER A 23 -18.39 3.57 -1.91
N THR A 24 -18.48 3.17 -0.64
CA THR A 24 -18.70 4.14 0.47
C THR A 24 -18.05 3.75 1.79
N LEU A 25 -16.87 3.12 1.77
CA LEU A 25 -15.94 3.28 2.87
C LEU A 25 -14.73 4.03 2.34
N PRO A 26 -14.17 4.97 3.09
CA PRO A 26 -12.93 5.58 2.68
C PRO A 26 -11.83 4.52 2.77
N SER A 27 -11.57 3.92 1.61
CA SER A 27 -10.60 2.85 1.44
C SER A 27 -9.22 3.49 1.33
N ALA A 28 -8.25 2.93 2.04
CA ALA A 28 -6.88 3.40 1.98
C ALA A 28 -6.42 3.50 0.51
N PRO A 29 -5.66 4.55 0.13
CA PRO A 29 -5.26 4.74 -1.26
C PRO A 29 -4.55 3.50 -1.79
N PHE A 30 -4.83 3.13 -3.04
CA PHE A 30 -4.22 1.97 -3.67
C PHE A 30 -2.68 2.07 -3.64
N THR A 31 -2.03 0.96 -3.28
CA THR A 31 -0.58 0.83 -3.28
C THR A 31 -0.15 -0.61 -3.53
N LEU A 32 1.01 -0.78 -4.17
CA LEU A 32 1.69 -2.07 -4.30
C LEU A 32 2.59 -2.42 -3.09
N LEU A 33 2.91 -1.43 -2.25
CA LEU A 33 3.72 -1.62 -1.04
C LEU A 33 2.89 -2.31 0.04
N LYS A 34 3.43 -3.38 0.65
CA LYS A 34 2.74 -4.12 1.71
C LYS A 34 2.75 -3.31 3.02
N HIS A 35 1.57 -3.14 3.60
CA HIS A 35 1.34 -2.38 4.82
C HIS A 35 0.62 -3.23 5.88
N ASP A 36 0.83 -2.92 7.15
CA ASP A 36 0.08 -3.51 8.27
C ASP A 36 -1.33 -2.92 8.36
N GLY A 37 -2.18 -3.38 9.28
CA GLY A 37 -3.51 -2.79 9.49
C GLY A 37 -3.46 -1.27 9.76
N ALA A 38 -4.43 -0.55 9.21
CA ALA A 38 -4.60 0.88 9.47
C ALA A 38 -5.03 1.13 10.93
N PHE A 39 -4.53 2.20 11.54
CA PHE A 39 -5.00 2.64 12.86
C PHE A 39 -5.34 4.14 12.84
N LEU A 40 -6.32 4.52 13.67
CA LEU A 40 -6.82 5.88 13.75
C LEU A 40 -5.90 6.71 14.65
N VAL A 41 -5.39 7.82 14.13
CA VAL A 41 -4.48 8.73 14.85
C VAL A 41 -5.27 9.86 15.51
N GLU A 42 -6.26 10.42 14.81
CA GLU A 42 -7.09 11.51 15.30
C GLU A 42 -8.55 11.24 14.92
N THR A 43 -9.49 11.37 15.85
CA THR A 43 -10.93 11.32 15.57
C THR A 43 -11.45 12.71 15.21
N ASN A 44 -12.38 12.80 14.26
CA ASN A 44 -12.99 14.09 13.91
C ASN A 44 -14.06 14.46 14.96
N THR A 45 -13.65 15.07 16.07
CA THR A 45 -14.57 15.42 17.16
C THR A 45 -15.34 16.70 16.88
N PHE A 46 -16.46 16.58 16.16
CA PHE A 46 -17.63 17.46 16.30
C PHE A 46 -18.84 16.67 16.85
N ALA A 47 -18.60 15.75 17.79
CA ALA A 47 -19.62 15.21 18.67
C ALA A 47 -18.97 14.65 19.95
N ARG A 48 -19.30 15.27 21.08
CA ARG A 48 -19.21 14.83 22.48
C ARG A 48 -18.16 13.75 22.85
N GLY A 49 -17.15 14.22 23.59
CA GLY A 49 -16.56 13.63 24.79
C GLY A 49 -16.63 12.12 25.03
N ALA A 50 -15.45 11.49 24.96
CA ALA A 50 -14.92 10.59 25.98
C ALA A 50 -13.43 10.39 25.68
N VAL A 51 -12.58 10.90 26.57
CA VAL A 51 -11.15 10.58 26.58
C VAL A 51 -11.03 9.13 27.04
N THR A 52 -10.53 8.27 26.16
CA THR A 52 -10.05 6.94 26.55
C THR A 52 -8.58 6.87 26.18
N GLU A 53 -7.72 7.09 27.17
CA GLU A 53 -6.28 6.82 27.08
C GLU A 53 -6.08 5.36 26.69
N SER A 54 -5.62 5.13 25.46
CA SER A 54 -5.20 3.81 25.01
C SER A 54 -3.72 3.65 25.35
N LYS A 55 -3.51 3.04 26.53
CA LYS A 55 -2.25 2.54 27.07
C LYS A 55 -1.41 1.84 25.99
N GLN A 56 -0.17 2.30 25.83
CA GLN A 56 0.88 1.61 25.09
C GLN A 56 0.94 0.14 25.53
N GLN A 57 0.58 -0.77 24.63
CA GLN A 57 0.64 -2.19 24.88
C GLN A 57 1.93 -2.75 24.28
N THR A 58 2.96 -2.74 25.12
CA THR A 58 4.17 -3.53 24.95
C THR A 58 3.81 -5.02 24.96
N THR A 59 3.84 -5.67 23.81
CA THR A 59 3.87 -7.13 23.74
C THR A 59 5.33 -7.60 23.61
N ARG A 60 5.88 -8.08 24.72
CA ARG A 60 7.13 -8.85 24.74
C ARG A 60 6.87 -10.19 24.08
N GLY A 61 7.41 -10.40 22.88
CA GLY A 61 7.59 -11.71 22.26
C GLY A 61 9.08 -12.01 22.11
N THR A 62 9.58 -12.95 22.89
CA THR A 62 10.91 -13.55 22.73
C THR A 62 10.87 -14.51 21.54
N THR A 63 11.78 -14.37 20.57
CA THR A 63 12.62 -15.42 19.94
C THR A 63 13.10 -14.97 18.55
N GLY A 64 14.43 -14.88 18.38
CA GLY A 64 15.11 -14.54 17.12
C GLY A 64 15.38 -13.03 16.99
N GLN A 65 16.64 -12.62 17.11
CA GLN A 65 17.05 -11.24 16.85
C GLN A 65 16.79 -10.92 15.38
N SER A 66 15.65 -10.31 15.07
CA SER A 66 15.49 -9.61 13.79
C SER A 66 16.46 -8.43 13.80
N LEU A 67 17.44 -8.45 12.91
CA LEU A 67 18.46 -7.39 12.78
C LEU A 67 17.84 -6.05 12.31
N VAL A 68 16.57 -6.05 11.92
CA VAL A 68 15.86 -4.88 11.39
C VAL A 68 14.88 -4.35 12.42
N SER A 69 15.17 -3.17 12.97
CA SER A 69 14.27 -2.43 13.83
C SER A 69 13.14 -1.76 13.02
N PRO A 70 11.91 -1.66 13.55
CA PRO A 70 10.80 -0.95 12.88
C PRO A 70 11.15 0.49 12.50
N GLU A 71 12.01 1.13 13.28
CA GLU A 71 12.49 2.50 13.07
C GLU A 71 13.29 2.65 11.77
N ILE A 72 14.09 1.65 11.42
CA ILE A 72 14.88 1.64 10.18
C ILE A 72 13.94 1.61 8.98
N LEU A 73 12.92 0.75 9.02
CA LEU A 73 11.95 0.64 7.93
C LEU A 73 11.14 1.93 7.78
N LYS A 74 10.70 2.53 8.89
CA LYS A 74 9.99 3.81 8.91
C LYS A 74 10.84 4.97 8.37
N ALA A 75 12.15 4.96 8.63
CA ALA A 75 13.08 5.96 8.11
C ALA A 75 13.28 5.83 6.59
N MET A 76 13.30 4.60 6.06
CA MET A 76 13.47 4.37 4.62
C MET A 76 12.18 4.54 3.80
N LEU A 77 11.05 4.10 4.37
CA LEU A 77 9.74 4.10 3.74
C LEU A 77 8.76 4.74 4.72
N PRO A 78 8.36 6.01 4.50
CA PRO A 78 7.50 6.71 5.43
C PRO A 78 6.12 6.06 5.49
N SER A 79 5.54 6.03 6.69
CA SER A 79 4.15 5.62 6.90
C SER A 79 3.20 6.47 6.06
N ARG A 80 2.14 5.86 5.54
CA ARG A 80 1.10 6.59 4.81
C ARG A 80 0.04 7.10 5.76
N GLU A 81 -0.54 8.24 5.41
CA GLU A 81 -1.61 8.89 6.15
C GLU A 81 -2.71 9.35 5.19
N TRP A 82 -3.97 9.20 5.61
CA TRP A 82 -5.10 9.72 4.85
C TRP A 82 -6.20 10.19 5.82
N LYS A 83 -7.17 10.94 5.29
CA LYS A 83 -8.23 11.56 6.09
C LYS A 83 -9.59 11.15 5.55
N ASP A 84 -10.43 10.76 6.50
CA ASP A 84 -11.76 10.21 6.28
C ASP A 84 -12.79 10.94 7.14
N GLU A 85 -14.07 10.63 6.94
CA GLU A 85 -15.16 11.16 7.77
C GLU A 85 -14.93 10.88 9.27
N ASN A 86 -14.35 9.72 9.58
CA ASN A 86 -14.07 9.26 10.94
C ASN A 86 -12.83 9.91 11.56
N GLY A 87 -11.94 10.52 10.76
CA GLY A 87 -10.72 11.14 11.23
C GLY A 87 -9.47 10.82 10.39
N LYS A 88 -8.30 11.01 11.00
CA LYS A 88 -7.00 10.81 10.35
C LYS A 88 -6.49 9.40 10.62
N TRP A 89 -6.27 8.63 9.56
CA TRP A 89 -5.71 7.28 9.62
C TRP A 89 -4.22 7.29 9.28
N GLN A 90 -3.50 6.37 9.90
CA GLN A 90 -2.10 6.09 9.58
C GLN A 90 -1.89 4.60 9.41
N GLN A 91 -0.99 4.26 8.51
CA GLN A 91 -0.64 2.87 8.25
C GLN A 91 0.85 2.73 8.01
N ASN A 92 1.44 1.79 8.74
CA ASN A 92 2.86 1.52 8.70
C ASN A 92 3.19 0.47 7.64
N VAL A 93 4.42 0.50 7.17
CA VAL A 93 4.95 -0.49 6.25
C VAL A 93 5.14 -1.82 6.99
N SER A 94 4.72 -2.92 6.36
CA SER A 94 4.72 -4.21 7.02
C SER A 94 6.13 -4.77 7.21
N MET A 95 6.38 -5.29 8.40
CA MET A 95 7.63 -6.00 8.72
C MET A 95 7.62 -7.48 8.33
N GLU A 96 6.49 -7.99 7.82
CA GLU A 96 6.38 -9.39 7.43
C GLU A 96 7.21 -9.68 6.16
N PRO A 97 8.12 -10.68 6.18
CA PRO A 97 8.88 -11.05 4.99
C PRO A 97 7.96 -11.60 3.91
N SER A 98 8.28 -11.35 2.64
CA SER A 98 7.45 -11.83 1.54
C SER A 98 7.79 -13.25 1.10
N SER A 99 6.75 -14.04 0.85
CA SER A 99 6.90 -15.37 0.28
C SER A 99 6.99 -15.32 -1.26
N ARG A 100 7.48 -16.40 -1.89
CA ARG A 100 7.53 -16.50 -3.35
C ARG A 100 6.14 -16.36 -3.99
N ALA A 101 5.09 -16.87 -3.34
CA ALA A 101 3.72 -16.76 -3.85
C ALA A 101 3.24 -15.31 -3.83
N GLU A 102 3.51 -14.56 -2.76
CA GLU A 102 3.18 -13.13 -2.66
C GLU A 102 3.91 -12.30 -3.71
N VAL A 103 5.16 -12.63 -4.05
CA VAL A 103 5.91 -11.94 -5.10
C VAL A 103 5.29 -12.18 -6.49
N LEU A 104 4.77 -13.38 -6.75
CA LEU A 104 4.03 -13.67 -7.99
C LEU A 104 2.71 -12.89 -8.04
N GLU A 105 1.98 -12.83 -6.93
CA GLU A 105 0.76 -12.04 -6.82
C GLU A 105 1.02 -10.53 -7.02
N LEU A 106 2.13 -10.01 -6.48
CA LEU A 106 2.57 -8.63 -6.70
C LEU A 106 2.83 -8.35 -8.19
N GLN A 107 3.48 -9.28 -8.89
CA GLN A 107 3.74 -9.16 -10.33
C GLN A 107 2.43 -9.15 -11.14
N GLU A 108 1.50 -10.05 -10.82
CA GLU A 108 0.18 -10.12 -11.46
C GLU A 108 -0.63 -8.86 -11.18
N THR A 109 -0.58 -8.36 -9.94
CA THR A 109 -1.25 -7.13 -9.52
C THR A 109 -0.70 -5.93 -10.28
N LEU A 110 0.61 -5.79 -10.42
CA LEU A 110 1.22 -4.74 -11.23
C LEU A 110 0.77 -4.83 -12.69
N ALA A 111 0.83 -6.02 -13.30
CA ALA A 111 0.44 -6.22 -14.69
C ALA A 111 -1.03 -5.88 -14.93
N SER A 112 -1.92 -6.31 -14.03
CA SER A 112 -3.34 -5.98 -14.05
C SER A 112 -3.56 -4.47 -13.97
N ASN A 113 -2.88 -3.77 -13.07
CA ASN A 113 -3.02 -2.33 -12.91
C ASN A 113 -2.46 -1.53 -14.09
N LEU A 114 -1.35 -1.96 -14.70
CA LEU A 114 -0.83 -1.33 -15.92
C LEU A 114 -1.86 -1.39 -17.06
N VAL A 115 -2.58 -2.50 -17.19
CA VAL A 115 -3.66 -2.63 -18.18
C VAL A 115 -4.88 -1.81 -17.79
N LYS A 116 -5.34 -1.89 -16.54
CA LYS A 116 -6.50 -1.14 -16.02
C LYS A 116 -6.34 0.36 -16.19
N GLU A 117 -5.15 0.88 -15.90
CA GLU A 117 -4.83 2.30 -16.01
C GLU A 117 -4.34 2.72 -17.40
N GLN A 118 -4.42 1.82 -18.39
CA GLN A 118 -4.05 2.07 -19.79
C GLN A 118 -2.64 2.67 -19.93
N ALA A 119 -1.69 2.15 -19.15
CA ALA A 119 -0.31 2.61 -19.18
C ALA A 119 0.32 2.36 -20.57
N LYS A 120 1.00 3.36 -21.13
CA LYS A 120 1.68 3.23 -22.41
C LYS A 120 2.83 2.24 -22.28
N GLN A 121 3.02 1.40 -23.30
CA GLN A 121 4.14 0.44 -23.37
C GLN A 121 5.45 1.10 -23.77
N VAL A 122 5.40 2.22 -24.52
CA VAL A 122 6.58 2.96 -25.00
C VAL A 122 6.43 4.45 -24.72
N GLY A 123 7.55 5.15 -24.57
CA GLY A 123 7.59 6.58 -24.28
C GLY A 123 7.31 6.91 -22.81
N ILE A 124 7.14 8.20 -22.51
CA ILE A 124 6.90 8.71 -21.15
C ILE A 124 5.43 8.45 -20.77
N CYS A 125 5.20 7.87 -19.59
CA CYS A 125 3.87 7.55 -19.07
C CYS A 125 3.84 7.68 -17.54
N ALA A 126 3.07 8.64 -17.04
CA ALA A 126 2.95 8.91 -15.61
C ALA A 126 2.33 7.73 -14.83
N ASN A 127 1.32 7.04 -15.38
CA ASN A 127 0.71 5.88 -14.72
C ASN A 127 1.72 4.74 -14.55
N ARG A 128 2.51 4.47 -15.59
CA ARG A 128 3.59 3.47 -15.53
C ARG A 128 4.66 3.88 -14.52
N GLU A 129 5.12 5.12 -14.59
CA GLU A 129 6.13 5.65 -13.65
C GLU A 129 5.65 5.53 -12.20
N ARG A 130 4.40 5.92 -11.91
CA ARG A 130 3.81 5.82 -10.57
C ARG A 130 3.71 4.38 -10.07
N LEU A 131 3.22 3.45 -10.90
CA LEU A 131 3.09 2.03 -10.53
C LEU A 131 4.45 1.38 -10.30
N HIS A 132 5.43 1.64 -11.17
CA HIS A 132 6.79 1.14 -10.97
C HIS A 132 7.50 1.79 -9.78
N ALA A 133 7.22 3.05 -9.46
CA ALA A 133 7.71 3.69 -8.25
C ALA A 133 7.20 2.98 -6.99
N GLN A 134 5.90 2.65 -6.93
CA GLN A 134 5.32 1.87 -5.82
C GLN A 134 5.91 0.46 -5.73
N LEU A 135 6.10 -0.21 -6.88
CA LEU A 135 6.78 -1.51 -6.92
C LEU A 135 8.22 -1.42 -6.38
N PHE A 136 8.95 -0.37 -6.75
CA PHE A 136 10.33 -0.20 -6.30
C PHE A 136 10.40 0.02 -4.78
N ASP A 137 9.43 0.73 -4.21
CA ASP A 137 9.32 0.88 -2.76
C ASP A 137 9.04 -0.48 -2.06
N GLU A 138 8.24 -1.37 -2.68
CA GLU A 138 8.04 -2.75 -2.19
C GLU A 138 9.32 -3.60 -2.30
N ILE A 139 10.11 -3.44 -3.37
CA ILE A 139 11.42 -4.09 -3.49
C ILE A 139 12.35 -3.60 -2.38
N ILE A 140 12.39 -2.29 -2.11
CA ILE A 140 13.18 -1.72 -1.02
C ILE A 140 12.73 -2.32 0.32
N ARG A 141 11.43 -2.48 0.57
CA ARG A 141 10.89 -3.12 1.78
C ARG A 141 11.42 -4.55 1.91
N GLN A 142 11.22 -5.40 0.90
CA GLN A 142 11.65 -6.81 0.92
C GLN A 142 13.17 -6.94 1.10
N VAL A 143 13.94 -6.10 0.39
CA VAL A 143 15.40 -6.11 0.48
C VAL A 143 15.89 -5.63 1.85
N THR A 144 15.26 -4.60 2.42
CA THR A 144 15.57 -4.07 3.74
C THR A 144 15.33 -5.10 4.83
N LEU A 145 14.22 -5.86 4.74
CA LEU A 145 13.92 -6.94 5.69
C LEU A 145 14.97 -8.07 5.64
N ALA A 146 15.58 -8.32 4.47
CA ALA A 146 16.66 -9.28 4.34
C ALA A 146 18.04 -8.72 4.75
N CYS A 147 18.36 -7.50 4.35
CA CYS A 147 19.62 -6.81 4.63
C CYS A 147 19.40 -5.28 4.54
N PRO A 148 19.39 -4.57 5.68
CA PRO A 148 19.04 -3.16 5.72
C PRO A 148 20.07 -2.27 4.99
N GLU A 149 21.35 -2.64 4.97
CA GLU A 149 22.40 -1.89 4.27
C GLU A 149 22.16 -1.89 2.75
N ARG A 150 21.72 -3.03 2.21
CA ARG A 150 21.35 -3.15 0.79
C ARG A 150 20.08 -2.35 0.49
N GLY A 151 19.12 -2.36 1.40
CA GLY A 151 17.91 -1.53 1.32
C GLY A 151 18.25 -0.04 1.25
N LEU A 152 19.14 0.42 2.14
CA LEU A 152 19.61 1.81 2.18
C LEU A 152 20.31 2.21 0.88
N LEU A 153 21.13 1.33 0.30
CA LEU A 153 21.78 1.59 -0.98
C LEU A 153 20.76 1.76 -2.11
N LEU A 154 19.76 0.87 -2.19
CA LEU A 154 18.69 0.98 -3.20
C LEU A 154 17.86 2.26 -3.03
N MET A 155 17.57 2.65 -1.79
CA MET A 155 16.89 3.91 -1.50
C MET A 155 17.68 5.12 -2.00
N ARG A 156 19.00 5.16 -1.77
CA ARG A 156 19.85 6.25 -2.30
C ARG A 156 19.85 6.31 -3.83
N VAL A 157 19.94 5.15 -4.49
CA VAL A 157 19.86 5.07 -5.95
C VAL A 157 18.51 5.57 -6.46
N ARG A 158 17.41 5.22 -5.80
CA ARG A 158 16.06 5.73 -6.11
C ARG A 158 16.03 7.25 -6.10
N ASP A 159 16.55 7.84 -5.03
CA ASP A 159 16.44 9.27 -4.78
C ASP A 159 17.31 10.06 -5.76
N GLU A 160 18.51 9.55 -6.09
CA GLU A 160 19.37 10.10 -7.14
C GLU A 160 18.70 10.09 -8.53
N ILE A 161 18.07 8.97 -8.90
CA ILE A 161 17.35 8.86 -10.18
C ILE A 161 16.17 9.83 -10.22
N ARG A 162 15.39 9.93 -9.14
CA ARG A 162 14.26 10.87 -9.04
C ARG A 162 14.73 12.32 -9.14
N MET A 163 15.83 12.67 -8.47
CA MET A 163 16.42 14.01 -8.55
C MET A 163 16.87 14.32 -9.98
N THR A 164 17.57 13.38 -10.62
CA THR A 164 18.04 13.51 -12.00
C THR A 164 16.88 13.72 -12.99
N ILE A 165 15.80 12.91 -12.89
CA ILE A 165 14.61 13.06 -13.72
C ILE A 165 13.95 14.42 -13.50
N ALA A 166 13.81 14.87 -12.25
CA ALA A 166 13.23 16.17 -11.92
C ALA A 166 14.04 17.33 -12.54
N VAL A 167 15.37 17.25 -12.53
CA VAL A 167 16.24 18.24 -13.20
C VAL A 167 16.00 18.25 -14.71
N TYR A 168 15.95 17.07 -15.36
CA TYR A 168 15.67 17.02 -16.80
C TYR A 168 14.28 17.56 -17.16
N GLN A 169 13.26 17.29 -16.34
CA GLN A 169 11.92 17.85 -16.52
C GLN A 169 11.92 19.38 -16.40
N ALA A 170 12.64 19.93 -15.41
CA ALA A 170 12.77 21.37 -15.25
C ALA A 170 13.48 22.03 -16.45
N LEU A 171 14.58 21.43 -16.95
CA LEU A 171 15.28 21.91 -18.15
C LEU A 171 14.42 21.84 -19.42
N TYR A 172 13.55 20.83 -19.52
CA TYR A 172 12.61 20.74 -20.63
C TYR A 172 11.51 21.81 -20.55
N ASN A 173 10.95 22.05 -19.36
CA ASN A 173 9.85 22.99 -19.14
C ASN A 173 10.28 24.47 -19.12
N THR A 174 11.58 24.74 -19.06
CA THR A 174 12.16 26.11 -19.06
C THR A 174 12.42 26.65 -20.46
N ARG A 175 12.29 25.81 -21.50
CA ARG A 175 12.26 26.23 -22.90
C ARG A 175 10.83 26.47 -23.36
#